data_AF-A0A959NJB3-F1
#
_entry.id   AF-A0A959NJB3-F1
#
_cell.length_a   1.000
_cell.length_b   1.000
_cell.length_c   1.000
_cell.angle_alpha   90.00
_cell.angle_beta   90.00
_cell.angle_gamma   90.00
#
_symmetry.space_group_name_H-M   'P 1'
#
loop_
_entity.id
_entity.type
_entity.pdbx_description
1 polymer ?
#
loop_
_entity_poly.entity_id
_entity_poly.type
_entity_poly.pdbx_seq_one_letter_code
_entity_poly.pdbx_strand_id
1 'polypeptide(L)'
;LYESRLIEMTEQHGEYSTEQANLDWQSRILGQKVDNLKELNYNDKKAIHNLKYFTWVEQQGKSVEELNAQWYDENYWTERFGVVSEWDKLIEEFNSKTGVIA
;
A
#
# COMPACT_ATOMS: atom_id res chain seq x y z
N LEU A 1 11.78 -7.58 -4.78
CA LEU A 1 11.27 -8.88 -5.28
C LEU A 1 11.95 -9.98 -4.49
N TYR A 2 11.32 -11.15 -4.32
CA TYR A 2 12.02 -12.32 -3.79
C TYR A 2 13.25 -12.63 -4.67
N GLU A 3 14.37 -13.03 -4.07
CA GLU A 3 15.63 -13.28 -4.79
C GLU A 3 15.47 -14.31 -5.92
N SER A 4 14.65 -15.35 -5.70
CA SER A 4 14.30 -16.35 -6.72
C SER A 4 13.71 -15.71 -7.98
N ARG A 5 12.87 -14.67 -7.81
CA ARG A 5 12.24 -13.99 -8.93
C ARG A 5 13.22 -13.14 -9.72
N LEU A 6 14.25 -12.61 -9.07
CA LEU A 6 15.32 -11.88 -9.76
C LEU A 6 16.14 -12.82 -10.64
N ILE A 7 16.49 -14.01 -10.13
CA ILE A 7 17.20 -15.04 -10.92
C ILE A 7 16.39 -15.44 -12.14
N GLU A 8 15.10 -15.79 -11.97
CA GLU A 8 14.21 -16.14 -13.08
C GLU A 8 14.13 -15.03 -14.14
N MET A 9 14.05 -13.78 -13.71
CA MET A 9 13.99 -12.64 -14.62
C MET A 9 15.31 -12.42 -15.37
N THR A 10 16.45 -12.57 -14.68
CA THR A 10 17.77 -12.46 -15.29
C THR A 10 17.99 -13.59 -16.31
N GLU A 11 17.54 -14.81 -16.03
CA GLU A 11 17.60 -15.92 -16.99
C GLU A 11 16.76 -15.68 -18.24
N GLN A 12 15.57 -15.07 -18.09
CA GLN A 12 14.64 -14.84 -19.20
C GLN A 12 14.95 -13.59 -20.03
N HIS A 13 15.44 -12.54 -19.37
CA HIS A 13 15.55 -11.20 -19.96
C HIS A 13 16.98 -10.64 -19.96
N GLY A 14 17.94 -11.36 -19.35
CA GLY A 14 19.30 -10.90 -19.14
C GLY A 14 19.44 -9.98 -17.92
N GLU A 15 20.68 -9.57 -17.67
CA GLU A 15 21.01 -8.63 -16.59
C GLU A 15 20.27 -7.29 -16.76
N TYR A 16 19.80 -6.72 -15.65
CA TYR A 16 19.06 -5.46 -15.68
C TYR A 16 20.00 -4.28 -15.97
N SER A 17 19.94 -3.78 -17.20
CA SER A 17 20.85 -2.73 -17.67
C SER A 17 20.32 -1.32 -17.39
N THR A 18 21.19 -0.32 -17.52
CA THR A 18 20.79 1.10 -17.40
C THR A 18 19.82 1.51 -18.51
N GLU A 19 19.98 0.95 -19.71
CA GLU A 19 19.05 1.15 -20.82
C GLU A 19 17.67 0.59 -20.51
N GLN A 20 17.60 -0.61 -19.92
CA GLN A 20 16.34 -1.21 -19.49
C GLN A 20 15.67 -0.37 -18.39
N ALA A 21 16.46 0.13 -17.43
CA ALA A 21 15.97 1.06 -16.41
C ALA A 21 15.35 2.33 -17.01
N ASN A 22 16.02 2.92 -18.01
CA ASN A 22 15.49 4.10 -18.70
C ASN A 22 14.20 3.80 -19.47
N LEU A 23 14.11 2.64 -20.13
CA LEU A 23 12.90 2.20 -20.81
C LEU A 23 11.74 1.99 -19.83
N ASP A 24 11.98 1.32 -18.71
CA ASP A 24 10.95 1.08 -17.70
C ASP A 24 10.49 2.38 -17.05
N TRP A 25 11.40 3.29 -16.75
CA TRP A 25 11.07 4.61 -16.24
C TRP A 25 10.12 5.36 -17.18
N GLN A 26 10.47 5.46 -18.47
CA GLN A 26 9.68 6.21 -19.45
C GLN A 26 8.35 5.52 -19.79
N SER A 27 8.38 4.19 -20.03
CA SER A 27 7.22 3.47 -20.57
C SER A 27 6.31 2.88 -19.50
N ARG A 28 6.85 2.44 -18.35
CA ARG A 28 6.09 1.79 -17.29
C ARG A 28 5.73 2.78 -16.21
N ILE A 29 6.70 3.52 -15.66
CA ILE A 29 6.44 4.41 -14.53
C ILE A 29 5.75 5.69 -15.00
N LEU A 30 6.39 6.45 -15.89
CA LEU A 30 5.80 7.68 -16.44
C LEU A 30 4.67 7.41 -17.43
N GLY A 31 4.66 6.23 -18.05
CA GLY A 31 3.61 5.81 -18.97
C GLY A 31 2.32 5.32 -18.31
N GLN A 32 2.22 5.29 -16.97
CA GLN A 32 0.98 4.92 -16.29
C GLN A 32 -0.16 5.87 -16.67
N LYS A 33 -1.31 5.29 -17.02
CA LYS A 33 -2.52 6.01 -17.40
C LYS A 33 -3.66 5.68 -16.44
N VAL A 34 -4.73 6.45 -16.56
CA VAL A 34 -5.95 6.30 -15.76
C VAL A 34 -7.02 5.44 -16.45
N ASP A 35 -6.68 4.83 -17.57
CA ASP A 35 -7.56 3.97 -18.38
C ASP A 35 -8.06 2.74 -17.62
N ASN A 36 -7.30 2.27 -16.64
CA ASN A 36 -7.66 1.16 -15.76
C ASN A 36 -8.19 1.62 -14.38
N LEU A 37 -8.38 2.93 -14.17
CA LEU A 37 -8.98 3.46 -12.94
C LEU A 37 -10.49 3.52 -13.08
N LYS A 38 -11.19 3.09 -12.03
CA LYS A 38 -12.63 3.30 -11.89
C LYS A 38 -12.87 4.40 -10.85
N GLU A 39 -13.34 5.56 -11.30
CA GLU A 39 -13.85 6.59 -10.40
C GLU A 39 -15.09 6.04 -9.69
N LEU A 40 -15.09 6.10 -8.36
CA LEU A 40 -16.12 5.46 -7.55
C LEU A 40 -17.21 6.46 -7.20
N ASN A 41 -18.45 6.15 -7.59
CA ASN A 41 -19.60 6.88 -7.06
C ASN A 41 -19.91 6.44 -5.62
N TYR A 42 -20.91 7.06 -5.00
CA TYR A 42 -21.32 6.74 -3.63
C TYR A 42 -21.66 5.25 -3.44
N ASN A 43 -22.39 4.65 -4.37
CA ASN A 43 -22.82 3.25 -4.28
C ASN A 43 -21.63 2.29 -4.44
N ASP A 44 -20.71 2.59 -5.34
CA ASP A 44 -19.46 1.82 -5.49
C ASP A 44 -18.65 1.84 -4.18
N LYS A 45 -18.49 3.02 -3.57
CA LYS A 45 -17.82 3.17 -2.28
C LYS A 45 -18.55 2.37 -1.18
N LYS A 46 -19.89 2.42 -1.15
CA LYS A 46 -20.67 1.69 -0.13
C LYS A 46 -20.57 0.19 -0.30
N ALA A 47 -20.55 -0.31 -1.54
CA ALA A 47 -20.34 -1.72 -1.83
C ALA A 47 -18.96 -2.19 -1.30
N ILE A 48 -17.89 -1.44 -1.59
CA ILE A 48 -16.54 -1.73 -1.08
C ILE A 48 -16.50 -1.70 0.45
N HIS A 49 -17.16 -0.71 1.07
CA HIS A 49 -17.25 -0.64 2.52
C HIS A 49 -17.95 -1.88 3.12
N ASN A 50 -19.04 -2.34 2.51
CA ASN A 50 -19.71 -3.56 2.96
C ASN A 50 -18.83 -4.81 2.79
N LEU A 51 -18.01 -4.88 1.72
CA LEU A 51 -17.07 -5.99 1.51
C LEU A 51 -16.01 -6.09 2.61
N LYS A 52 -15.68 -4.98 3.29
CA LYS A 52 -14.76 -5.00 4.45
C LYS A 52 -15.29 -5.86 5.60
N TYR A 53 -16.58 -6.20 5.66
CA TYR A 53 -17.08 -7.13 6.67
C TYR A 53 -16.29 -8.45 6.69
N PHE A 54 -16.04 -9.04 5.51
CA PHE A 54 -15.32 -10.31 5.42
C PHE A 54 -13.85 -10.20 5.85
N THR A 55 -13.17 -9.13 5.48
CA THR A 55 -11.73 -8.99 5.76
C THR A 55 -11.43 -8.33 7.10
N TRP A 56 -12.25 -7.39 7.54
CA TRP A 56 -12.07 -6.59 8.76
C TRP A 56 -12.72 -7.26 9.97
N VAL A 57 -13.97 -7.70 9.83
CA VAL A 57 -14.72 -8.29 10.94
C VAL A 57 -14.39 -9.77 11.05
N GLU A 58 -14.66 -10.57 10.01
CA GLU A 58 -14.52 -12.03 10.11
C GLU A 58 -13.05 -12.48 10.19
N GLN A 59 -12.18 -11.97 9.31
CA GLN A 59 -10.78 -12.41 9.25
C GLN A 59 -9.89 -11.73 10.30
N GLN A 60 -10.06 -10.42 10.53
CA GLN A 60 -9.23 -9.65 11.47
C GLN A 60 -9.85 -9.52 12.88
N GLY A 61 -11.06 -10.03 13.09
CA GLY A 61 -11.71 -10.04 14.41
C GLY A 61 -12.12 -8.65 14.92
N LYS A 62 -12.27 -7.66 14.04
CA LYS A 62 -12.71 -6.30 14.41
C LYS A 62 -14.22 -6.25 14.62
N SER A 63 -14.69 -5.23 15.32
CA SER A 63 -16.12 -5.09 15.56
C SER A 63 -16.85 -4.48 14.36
N VAL A 64 -18.15 -4.77 14.25
CA VAL A 64 -19.01 -4.16 13.23
C VAL A 64 -19.18 -2.67 13.50
N GLU A 65 -19.15 -2.27 14.76
CA GLU A 65 -19.20 -0.88 15.20
C GLU A 65 -17.97 -0.10 14.69
N GLU A 66 -16.77 -0.66 14.81
CA GLU A 66 -15.54 -0.07 14.26
C GLU A 66 -15.60 0.01 12.73
N LEU A 67 -16.12 -1.03 12.07
CA LEU A 67 -16.34 -0.98 10.63
C LEU A 67 -17.27 0.16 10.25
N ASN A 68 -18.42 0.30 10.91
CA ASN A 68 -19.39 1.38 10.64
C ASN A 68 -18.79 2.76 10.93
N ALA A 69 -17.95 2.90 11.97
CA ALA A 69 -17.27 4.16 12.28
C ALA A 69 -16.41 4.63 11.09
N GLN A 70 -15.75 3.73 10.35
CA GLN A 70 -15.01 4.11 9.13
C GLN A 70 -15.83 4.83 8.06
N TRP A 71 -17.17 4.72 8.12
CA TRP A 71 -18.08 5.35 7.15
C TRP A 71 -18.84 6.55 7.72
N TYR A 72 -19.26 6.48 8.99
CA TYR A 72 -20.12 7.50 9.59
C TYR A 72 -19.38 8.51 10.47
N ASP A 73 -18.19 8.15 10.96
CA ASP A 73 -17.36 9.06 11.75
C ASP A 73 -16.32 9.73 10.83
N GLU A 74 -16.51 11.03 10.61
CA GLU A 74 -15.65 11.86 9.76
C GLU A 74 -14.22 11.97 10.31
N ASN A 75 -14.03 11.79 11.62
CA ASN A 75 -12.73 11.90 12.29
C ASN A 75 -11.99 10.55 12.35
N TYR A 76 -12.66 9.44 12.08
CA TYR A 76 -12.11 8.09 12.24
C TYR A 76 -10.71 7.95 11.63
N TRP A 77 -10.55 8.36 10.37
CA TRP A 77 -9.28 8.23 9.66
C TRP A 77 -8.25 9.25 10.13
N THR A 78 -8.68 10.49 10.39
CA THR A 78 -7.79 11.58 10.85
C THR A 78 -7.16 11.22 12.19
N GLU A 79 -7.96 10.75 13.15
CA GLU A 79 -7.46 10.32 14.46
C GLU A 79 -6.54 9.10 14.34
N ARG A 80 -6.94 8.10 13.55
CA ARG A 80 -6.16 6.86 13.40
C ARG A 80 -4.80 7.09 12.73
N PHE A 81 -4.70 8.06 11.83
CA PHE A 81 -3.44 8.47 11.19
C PHE A 81 -2.71 9.61 11.92
N GLY A 82 -3.28 10.17 12.99
CA GLY A 82 -2.62 11.22 13.78
C GLY A 82 -1.31 10.76 14.45
N VAL A 83 -1.13 9.45 14.62
CA VAL A 83 0.05 8.83 15.25
C VAL A 83 1.27 8.68 14.33
N VAL A 84 1.16 9.00 13.04
CA VAL A 84 2.24 8.78 12.06
C VAL A 84 3.55 9.46 12.49
N SER A 85 3.48 10.69 12.98
CA SER A 85 4.68 11.43 13.45
C SER A 85 5.36 10.80 14.67
N GLU A 86 4.62 10.04 15.49
CA GLU A 86 5.19 9.30 16.61
C GLU A 86 5.86 8.02 16.12
N TRP A 87 5.23 7.32 15.17
CA TRP A 87 5.84 6.15 14.53
C TRP A 87 7.14 6.49 13.82
N ASP A 88 7.22 7.63 13.12
CA ASP A 88 8.45 8.09 12.46
C ASP A 88 9.59 8.22 13.48
N LYS A 89 9.34 8.85 14.64
CA LYS A 89 10.34 8.96 15.72
C LYS A 89 10.77 7.58 16.25
N LEU A 90 9.82 6.68 16.47
CA LEU A 90 10.12 5.34 16.97
C LEU A 90 10.94 4.53 15.95
N ILE A 91 10.67 4.71 14.66
CA ILE A 91 11.43 4.08 13.57
C ILE A 91 12.86 4.64 13.54
N GLU A 92 13.05 5.96 13.64
CA GLU A 92 14.37 6.59 13.71
C GLU A 92 15.19 6.08 14.91
N GLU A 93 14.57 6.03 16.10
CA GLU A 93 15.21 5.50 17.31
C GLU A 93 15.59 4.03 17.16
N PHE A 94 14.70 3.21 16.60
CA PHE A 94 14.96 1.79 16.36
C PHE A 94 16.13 1.60 15.38
N ASN A 95 16.14 2.35 14.27
CA ASN A 95 17.19 2.28 13.26
C ASN A 95 18.55 2.72 13.84
N SER A 96 18.57 3.76 14.67
CA SER A 96 19.77 4.21 15.38
C SER A 96 20.32 3.14 16.33
N LYS A 97 19.44 2.42 17.05
CA LYS A 97 19.83 1.34 17.96
C LYS A 97 20.32 0.07 17.26
N THR A 98 19.80 -0.21 16.07
CA THR A 98 20.09 -1.45 15.34
C THR A 98 21.21 -1.30 14.31
N GLY A 99 21.58 -0.08 13.94
CA GLY A 99 22.61 0.18 12.91
C GLY A 99 22.16 -0.19 11.49
N VAL A 100 20.86 -0.36 11.25
CA VAL A 100 20.29 -0.70 9.93
C VAL A 100 20.52 0.40 8.88
N ILE A 101 20.79 1.63 9.33
CA ILE A 101 21.15 2.77 8.47
C ILE A 101 22.61 3.17 8.72
N ALA A 102 23.55 2.25 8.48
CA ALA A 102 24.99 2.51 8.42
C ALA A 102 25.49 2.46 6.97
#